data_AF-A0A2G9S515-F1
#
_entry.id   AF-A0A2G9S515-F1
#
_cell.length_a   1.000
_cell.length_b   1.000
_cell.length_c   1.000
_cell.angle_alpha   90.00
_cell.angle_beta   90.00
_cell.angle_gamma   90.00
#
_symmetry.space_group_name_H-M   'P 1'
#
loop_
_entity.id
_entity.type
_entity.pdbx_description
1 polymer ?
#
loop_
_entity_poly.entity_id
_entity_poly.type
_entity_poly.pdbx_seq_one_letter_code
_entity_poly.pdbx_strand_id
1 'polypeptide(L)'
;MANPLRGEVVKLYKNLLYLGREYPKGEIYFKERLKRAFIKNKDVTDPEKIKELVARGEFVVKEIEALYYLRKYRAMKQRYYEDSPK
;
A
#
# COMPACT_ATOMS: atom_id res chain seq x y z
N MET A 1 -14.09 -8.22 -25.22
CA MET A 1 -14.12 -6.85 -24.68
C MET A 1 -13.10 -6.75 -23.56
N ALA A 2 -12.25 -5.73 -23.54
CA ALA A 2 -11.30 -5.54 -22.44
C ALA A 2 -12.09 -5.19 -21.16
N ASN A 3 -11.81 -5.88 -20.05
CA ASN A 3 -12.45 -5.57 -18.76
C ASN A 3 -12.07 -4.12 -18.36
N PRO A 4 -13.03 -3.18 -18.29
CA PRO A 4 -12.74 -1.76 -18.03
C PRO A 4 -12.00 -1.55 -16.70
N LEU A 5 -12.20 -2.44 -15.72
CA LEU A 5 -11.58 -2.36 -14.39
C LEU A 5 -10.14 -2.91 -14.35
N ARG A 6 -9.69 -3.60 -15.40
CA ARG A 6 -8.33 -4.19 -15.44
C ARG A 6 -7.25 -3.12 -15.32
N GLY A 7 -7.47 -1.94 -15.92
CA GLY A 7 -6.54 -0.82 -15.84
C GLY A 7 -6.34 -0.33 -14.40
N GLU A 8 -7.44 -0.18 -13.66
CA GLU A 8 -7.44 0.26 -12.26
C GLU A 8 -6.71 -0.75 -11.36
N VAL A 9 -7.00 -2.04 -11.51
CA VAL A 9 -6.34 -3.11 -10.74
C VAL A 9 -4.83 -3.11 -10.99
N VAL A 10 -4.39 -2.96 -12.25
CA VAL A 10 -2.97 -2.90 -12.60
C VAL A 10 -2.30 -1.65 -12.02
N LYS A 11 -2.98 -0.50 -12.08
CA LYS A 11 -2.48 0.76 -11.49
C LYS A 11 -2.29 0.60 -9.98
N LEU A 12 -3.29 0.05 -9.29
CA LEU A 12 -3.23 -0.23 -7.86
C LEU A 12 -2.06 -1.16 -7.50
N TYR A 13 -1.89 -2.26 -8.24
CA TYR A 13 -0.79 -3.19 -8.02
C TYR A 13 0.59 -2.51 -8.14
N LYS A 14 0.78 -1.71 -9.19
CA LYS A 14 2.04 -0.96 -9.39
C LYS A 14 2.28 0.06 -8.28
N ASN A 15 1.23 0.76 -7.83
CA ASN A 15 1.35 1.74 -6.76
C ASN A 15 1.76 1.08 -5.44
N LEU A 16 1.07 0.00 -5.05
CA LEU A 16 1.42 -0.78 -3.86
C LEU A 16 2.83 -1.37 -3.94
N LEU A 17 3.25 -1.82 -5.13
CA LEU A 17 4.60 -2.34 -5.35
C LEU A 17 5.68 -1.27 -5.13
N TYR A 18 5.42 -0.04 -5.58
CA TYR A 18 6.30 1.10 -5.36
C TYR A 18 6.37 1.47 -3.88
N LEU A 19 5.21 1.62 -3.22
CA LEU A 19 5.14 1.93 -1.80
C LEU A 19 5.77 0.85 -0.92
N GLY A 20 5.70 -0.42 -1.33
CA GLY A 20 6.28 -1.55 -0.60
C GLY A 20 7.81 -1.59 -0.55
N ARG A 21 8.52 -0.76 -1.32
CA ARG A 21 10.00 -0.77 -1.37
C ARG A 21 10.65 -0.40 -0.05
N GLU A 22 10.06 0.57 0.65
CA GLU A 22 10.56 1.05 1.95
C GLU A 22 9.85 0.40 3.15
N TYR A 23 9.12 -0.69 2.91
CA TYR A 23 8.34 -1.31 3.97
C TYR A 23 9.25 -1.80 5.10
N PRO A 24 8.92 -1.58 6.39
CA PRO A 24 9.84 -1.86 7.50
C PRO A 24 10.34 -3.31 7.59
N LYS A 25 9.57 -4.29 7.08
CA LYS A 25 9.95 -5.71 7.04
C LYS A 25 10.71 -6.11 5.76
N GLY A 26 11.04 -5.14 4.90
CA GLY A 26 11.73 -5.34 3.64
C GLY A 26 10.79 -5.50 2.43
N GLU A 27 11.33 -5.17 1.25
CA GLU A 27 10.61 -5.18 -0.01
C GLU A 27 10.12 -6.59 -0.41
N ILE A 28 10.96 -7.62 -0.24
CA ILE A 28 10.63 -9.02 -0.61
C ILE A 28 9.40 -9.49 0.18
N TYR A 29 9.40 -9.26 1.49
CA TYR A 29 8.29 -9.63 2.38
C TYR A 29 6.97 -8.97 1.93
N PHE A 30 7.03 -7.68 1.56
CA PHE A 30 5.85 -6.96 1.08
C PHE A 30 5.37 -7.51 -0.27
N LYS A 31 6.30 -7.67 -1.23
CA LYS A 31 6.02 -8.19 -2.58
C LYS A 31 5.31 -9.54 -2.56
N GLU A 32 5.78 -10.48 -1.73
CA GLU A 32 5.18 -11.80 -1.63
C GLU A 32 3.74 -11.76 -1.09
N ARG A 33 3.48 -10.88 -0.11
CA ARG A 33 2.13 -10.71 0.45
C ARG A 33 1.19 -10.01 -0.52
N LEU A 34 1.69 -8.98 -1.21
CA LEU A 34 0.96 -8.29 -2.27
C LEU A 34 0.56 -9.28 -3.37
N LYS A 35 1.52 -10.04 -3.90
CA LYS A 35 1.28 -11.05 -4.94
C LYS A 35 0.25 -12.09 -4.48
N ARG A 36 0.37 -12.61 -3.26
CA ARG A 36 -0.60 -13.56 -2.70
C ARG A 36 -2.02 -12.99 -2.61
N ALA A 37 -2.16 -11.73 -2.20
CA ALA A 37 -3.47 -11.08 -2.09
C ALA A 37 -4.15 -10.91 -3.47
N PHE A 38 -3.40 -10.54 -4.51
CA PHE A 38 -3.94 -10.42 -5.86
C PHE A 38 -4.25 -11.78 -6.49
N ILE A 39 -3.38 -12.79 -6.30
CA ILE A 39 -3.64 -14.15 -6.79
C ILE A 39 -4.89 -14.75 -6.15
N LYS A 40 -5.11 -14.52 -4.84
CA LYS A 40 -6.30 -15.02 -4.14
C LYS A 40 -7.61 -14.52 -4.76
N ASN A 41 -7.61 -13.34 -5.38
CA ASN A 41 -8.80 -12.73 -5.99
C ASN A 41 -8.80 -12.79 -7.52
N LYS A 42 -7.90 -13.58 -8.14
CA LYS A 42 -7.74 -13.62 -9.61
C LYS A 42 -8.99 -14.07 -10.36
N ASP A 43 -9.80 -14.92 -9.73
CA ASP A 43 -10.98 -15.56 -10.34
C ASP A 43 -12.26 -14.74 -10.11
N VAL A 44 -12.16 -13.57 -9.46
CA VAL A 44 -13.29 -12.66 -9.26
C VAL A 44 -13.62 -11.96 -10.57
N THR A 45 -14.81 -12.22 -11.11
CA THR A 45 -15.29 -11.66 -12.38
C THR A 45 -16.39 -10.60 -12.20
N ASP A 46 -17.02 -10.55 -11.03
CA ASP A 46 -18.09 -9.61 -10.71
C ASP A 46 -17.55 -8.16 -10.61
N PRO A 47 -18.04 -7.22 -11.45
CA PRO A 47 -17.56 -5.84 -11.48
C PRO A 47 -17.69 -5.10 -10.15
N GLU A 48 -18.80 -5.29 -9.41
CA GLU A 48 -19.01 -4.59 -8.13
C GLU A 48 -18.02 -5.07 -7.07
N LYS A 49 -17.82 -6.39 -6.99
CA LYS A 49 -16.81 -6.98 -6.10
C LYS A 49 -15.38 -6.56 -6.45
N ILE A 50 -15.07 -6.38 -7.73
CA ILE A 50 -13.77 -5.85 -8.15
C ILE A 50 -13.58 -4.41 -7.64
N LYS A 51 -14.60 -3.55 -7.78
CA LYS A 51 -14.54 -2.16 -7.26
C LYS A 51 -14.34 -2.13 -5.75
N GLU A 52 -15.05 -2.97 -4.99
CA GLU A 52 -14.87 -3.06 -3.54
C GLU A 52 -13.43 -3.47 -3.16
N LEU A 53 -12.86 -4.45 -3.86
CA LEU A 53 -11.49 -4.89 -3.65
C LEU A 53 -10.46 -3.81 -4.01
N VAL A 54 -10.71 -3.06 -5.08
CA VAL A 54 -9.89 -1.91 -5.48
C VAL A 54 -9.94 -0.83 -4.41
N ALA A 55 -11.13 -0.45 -3.95
CA ALA A 55 -11.32 0.55 -2.90
C ALA A 55 -10.62 0.14 -1.59
N ARG A 56 -10.69 -1.15 -1.23
CA ARG A 56 -9.93 -1.70 -0.10
C ARG A 56 -8.42 -1.57 -0.31
N GLY A 57 -7.92 -1.81 -1.51
CA GLY A 57 -6.51 -1.62 -1.84
C GLY A 57 -6.07 -0.16 -1.74
N GLU A 58 -6.90 0.78 -2.17
CA GLU A 58 -6.66 2.22 -2.01
C GLU A 58 -6.63 2.66 -0.55
N PHE A 59 -7.46 2.04 0.30
CA PHE A 59 -7.37 2.26 1.75
C PHE A 59 -6.01 1.82 2.31
N VAL A 60 -5.52 0.64 1.90
CA VAL A 60 -4.20 0.14 2.31
C VAL A 60 -3.07 1.05 1.83
N VAL A 61 -3.19 1.65 0.64
CA VAL A 61 -2.23 2.67 0.17
C VAL A 61 -2.11 3.82 1.18
N LYS A 62 -3.25 4.38 1.61
CA LYS A 62 -3.28 5.49 2.59
C LYS A 62 -2.70 5.09 3.95
N GLU A 63 -2.93 3.84 4.40
CA GLU A 63 -2.34 3.33 5.64
C GLU A 63 -0.81 3.28 5.57
N ILE A 64 -0.26 2.83 4.43
CA ILE A 64 1.19 2.75 4.22
C ILE A 64 1.79 4.16 4.17
N GLU A 65 1.14 5.10 3.47
CA GLU A 65 1.56 6.51 3.44
C GLU A 65 1.55 7.13 4.84
N ALA A 66 0.49 6.91 5.62
CA ALA A 66 0.39 7.37 7.00
C ALA A 66 1.51 6.81 7.89
N LEU A 67 1.87 5.54 7.71
CA LEU A 67 3.01 4.92 8.40
C LEU A 67 4.33 5.63 8.05
N TYR A 68 4.54 5.99 6.78
CA TYR A 68 5.72 6.74 6.37
C TYR A 68 5.74 8.17 6.91
N TYR A 69 4.61 8.87 6.91
CA TYR A 69 4.50 10.19 7.55
C TYR A 69 4.80 10.12 9.05
N LEU A 70 4.28 9.11 9.74
CA LEU A 70 4.54 8.92 11.17
C LEU A 70 6.03 8.65 11.44
N ARG A 71 6.69 7.83 10.62
CA ARG A 71 8.13 7.58 10.72
C ARG A 71 8.92 8.87 10.54
N LYS A 72 8.59 9.67 9.52
CA LYS A 72 9.23 10.97 9.27
C LYS A 72 9.02 11.94 10.43
N TYR A 73 7.79 12.03 10.94
CA TYR A 73 7.45 12.87 12.09
C TYR A 73 8.25 12.46 13.35
N ARG A 74 8.32 11.17 13.65
CA ARG A 74 9.10 10.66 14.79
C ARG A 74 10.58 11.04 14.69
N ALA A 75 11.19 10.84 13.52
CA ALA A 75 12.59 11.22 13.29
C ALA A 75 12.82 12.73 13.41
N MET A 76 11.89 13.56 12.91
CA MET A 76 11.96 15.01 13.05
C MET A 76 11.80 15.43 14.52
N LYS A 77 10.79 14.90 15.22
CA LYS A 77 10.56 15.19 16.63
C LYS A 77 11.80 14.87 17.48
N GLN A 78 12.43 13.73 17.20
CA GLN A 78 13.65 13.30 17.86
C GLN A 78 14.75 14.36 17.75
N ARG A 79 15.05 14.80 16.53
CA ARG A 79 16.14 15.75 16.23
C ARG A 79 15.94 17.15 16.80
N TYR A 80 14.70 17.63 16.88
CA TYR A 80 14.43 19.02 17.27
C TYR A 80 14.02 19.17 18.75
N TYR A 81 13.54 18.11 19.41
CA TYR A 81 12.97 18.23 20.75
C TYR A 81 13.64 17.34 21.82
N GLU A 82 14.51 16.38 21.47
CA GLU A 82 15.23 15.60 22.51
C GLU A 82 16.38 16.39 23.17
N ASP A 83 16.97 17.37 22.49
CA ASP A 83 18.05 18.22 23.01
C ASP A 83 17.54 19.49 23.73
N SER A 84 16.22 19.68 23.87
CA SER A 84 15.68 20.82 24.62
C SER A 84 15.70 20.50 26.13
N PRO A 85 16.40 21.30 26.97
CA PRO A 85 16.40 21.07 28.40
C PRO A 85 14.97 21.21 28.94
N LYS A 86 14.53 20.21 29.72
CA LYS A 86 13.26 20.24 30.45
C LYS A 86 13.26 21.33 31.52
#